data_AF-A0A7C8EM21-F1
#
_entry.id   AF-A0A7C8EM21-F1
#
_cell.length_a   1.000
_cell.length_b   1.000
_cell.length_c   1.000
_cell.angle_alpha   90.00
_cell.angle_beta   90.00
_cell.angle_gamma   90.00
#
_symmetry.space_group_name_H-M   'P 1'
#
loop_
_entity.id
_entity.type
_entity.pdbx_description
1 polymer ?
#
loop_
_entity_poly.entity_id
_entity_poly.type
_entity_poly.pdbx_seq_one_letter_code
_entity_poly.pdbx_strand_id
1 'polypeptide(L)'
;MEQLSNTAGFLSAILFITANAYYPAKLIARHVIGWDKEMTIFFSKYLKLHISLNLLALFFLLIHAHYAEEKTALLGLSFVVTFLLTLEGVLMHYKVFPEDNKYIRMLHTQQALFWIWIGLIIIGHMKVI
;
A
#
# COMPACT_ATOMS: atom_id res chain seq x y z
N MET A 1 -6.50 -18.95 -18.26
CA MET A 1 -6.81 -18.28 -16.96
C MET A 1 -5.56 -17.66 -16.35
N GLU A 2 -4.41 -18.30 -16.51
CA GLU A 2 -3.10 -17.79 -16.08
C GLU A 2 -2.77 -16.38 -16.58
N GLN A 3 -2.98 -16.06 -17.87
CA GLN A 3 -2.72 -14.72 -18.41
C GLN A 3 -3.54 -13.61 -17.74
N LEU A 4 -4.80 -13.90 -17.37
CA LEU A 4 -5.64 -12.99 -16.60
C LEU A 4 -5.09 -12.81 -15.18
N SER A 5 -4.65 -13.91 -14.54
CA SER A 5 -4.02 -13.88 -13.22
C SER A 5 -2.77 -13.01 -13.22
N ASN A 6 -1.86 -13.22 -14.18
CA ASN A 6 -0.61 -12.46 -14.28
C ASN A 6 -0.86 -10.97 -14.55
N THR A 7 -1.82 -10.66 -15.42
CA THR A 7 -2.23 -9.27 -15.69
C THR A 7 -2.78 -8.61 -14.42
N ALA A 8 -3.63 -9.32 -13.66
CA ALA A 8 -4.17 -8.82 -12.41
C ALA A 8 -3.07 -8.62 -11.35
N GLY A 9 -2.12 -9.54 -11.25
CA GLY A 9 -0.96 -9.44 -10.36
C GLY A 9 -0.12 -8.20 -10.66
N PHE A 10 0.20 -7.98 -11.94
CA PHE A 10 0.97 -6.81 -12.38
C PHE A 10 0.23 -5.49 -12.12
N LEU A 11 -1.06 -5.42 -12.46
CA LEU A 11 -1.90 -4.24 -12.19
C LEU A 11 -1.98 -3.95 -10.68
N SER A 12 -2.19 -4.98 -9.86
CA SER A 12 -2.18 -4.86 -8.41
C SER A 12 -0.86 -4.25 -7.91
N ALA A 13 0.27 -4.76 -8.39
CA ALA A 13 1.58 -4.26 -7.98
C ALA A 13 1.80 -2.78 -8.35
N ILE A 14 1.49 -2.37 -9.58
CA ILE A 14 1.63 -0.97 -10.01
C ILE A 14 0.75 -0.05 -9.19
N LEU A 15 -0.54 -0.41 -9.03
CA LEU A 15 -1.49 0.39 -8.26
C LEU A 15 -1.02 0.53 -6.81
N PHE A 16 -0.53 -0.55 -6.21
CA PHE A 16 -0.06 -0.55 -4.85
C PHE A 16 1.21 0.30 -4.66
N ILE A 17 2.20 0.17 -5.53
CA ILE A 17 3.41 1.01 -5.48
C ILE A 17 3.02 2.49 -5.61
N THR A 18 2.14 2.82 -6.55
CA THR A 18 1.69 4.20 -6.78
C THR A 18 0.91 4.74 -5.58
N ALA A 19 0.06 3.93 -4.97
CA ALA A 19 -0.69 4.28 -3.77
C ALA A 19 0.26 4.61 -2.61
N ASN A 20 1.24 3.74 -2.36
CA ASN A 20 2.09 3.80 -1.18
C ASN A 20 3.29 4.77 -1.32
N ALA A 21 3.54 5.33 -2.51
CA ALA A 21 4.42 6.47 -2.71
C ALA A 21 4.00 7.70 -1.86
N TYR A 22 2.74 7.74 -1.40
CA TYR A 22 2.24 8.71 -0.43
C TYR A 22 3.13 8.91 0.79
N TYR A 23 3.61 7.83 1.42
CA TYR A 23 4.38 7.91 2.68
C TYR A 23 5.75 8.57 2.52
N PRO A 24 6.64 8.09 1.63
CA PRO A 24 7.93 8.74 1.44
C PRO A 24 7.73 10.19 0.98
N ALA A 25 6.76 10.46 0.08
CA ALA A 25 6.47 11.83 -0.34
C ALA A 25 6.08 12.74 0.84
N LYS A 26 5.23 12.25 1.75
CA LYS A 26 4.81 13.00 2.94
C LYS A 26 5.94 13.22 3.94
N LEU A 27 6.77 12.21 4.15
CA LEU A 27 7.90 12.28 5.07
C LEU A 27 8.96 13.27 4.54
N ILE A 28 9.28 13.22 3.25
CA ILE A 28 10.21 14.16 2.59
C ILE A 28 9.65 15.59 2.68
N ALA A 29 8.38 15.79 2.34
CA ALA A 29 7.77 17.12 2.37
C ALA A 29 7.81 17.76 3.77
N ARG A 30 7.55 16.97 4.83
CA ARG A 30 7.65 17.44 6.23
C ARG A 30 9.05 17.93 6.60
N HIS A 31 10.10 17.27 6.12
CA HIS A 31 11.47 17.58 6.51
C HIS A 31 12.16 18.61 5.61
N VAL A 32 11.80 18.67 4.32
CA VAL A 32 12.56 19.43 3.31
C VAL A 32 11.87 20.71 2.86
N ILE A 33 10.55 20.67 2.66
CA ILE A 33 9.80 21.77 2.01
C ILE A 33 9.16 22.69 3.06
N GLY A 34 8.78 22.14 4.21
CA GLY A 34 7.99 22.84 5.22
C GLY A 34 6.52 22.42 5.17
N TRP A 35 5.79 22.68 6.26
CA TRP A 35 4.42 22.20 6.43
C TRP A 35 3.43 23.36 6.58
N ASP A 36 2.95 23.86 5.44
CA ASP A 36 1.95 24.92 5.38
C ASP A 36 0.52 24.37 5.17
N LYS A 37 -0.42 25.30 5.01
CA LYS A 37 -1.84 24.98 4.79
C LYS A 37 -2.07 24.28 3.44
N GLU A 38 -1.33 24.65 2.39
CA GLU A 38 -1.48 24.07 1.05
C GLU A 38 -1.00 22.62 1.04
N MET A 39 0.15 22.34 1.66
CA MET A 39 0.68 21.00 1.84
C MET A 39 -0.27 20.10 2.64
N THR A 40 -0.93 20.65 3.66
CA THR A 40 -1.96 19.93 4.42
C THR A 40 -3.15 19.53 3.54
N ILE A 41 -3.63 20.44 2.68
CA ILE A 41 -4.74 20.17 1.75
C ILE A 41 -4.30 19.13 0.71
N PHE A 42 -3.10 19.28 0.14
CA PHE A 42 -2.54 18.36 -0.84
C PHE A 42 -2.45 16.94 -0.28
N PHE A 43 -1.82 16.74 0.88
CA PHE A 43 -1.68 15.41 1.48
C PHE A 43 -2.99 14.85 2.03
N SER A 44 -4.00 15.67 2.30
CA SER A 44 -5.35 15.21 2.60
C SER A 44 -6.03 14.61 1.37
N LYS A 45 -5.91 15.26 0.20
CA LYS A 45 -6.37 14.71 -1.08
C LYS A 45 -5.58 13.48 -1.49
N TYR A 46 -4.25 13.52 -1.35
CA TYR A 46 -3.39 12.39 -1.67
C TYR A 46 -3.67 11.18 -0.79
N LEU A 47 -4.02 11.36 0.50
CA LEU A 47 -4.45 10.24 1.36
C LEU A 47 -5.70 9.53 0.81
N LYS A 48 -6.68 10.28 0.27
CA LYS A 48 -7.85 9.68 -0.37
C LYS A 48 -7.46 8.86 -1.59
N LEU A 49 -6.59 9.41 -2.45
CA LEU A 49 -6.07 8.70 -3.62
C LEU A 49 -5.31 7.42 -3.22
N HIS A 50 -4.45 7.51 -2.21
CA HIS A 50 -3.75 6.38 -1.62
C HIS A 50 -4.71 5.25 -1.22
N ILE A 51 -5.78 5.58 -0.48
CA ILE A 51 -6.79 4.60 -0.05
C ILE A 51 -7.52 3.99 -1.27
N SER A 52 -7.96 4.83 -2.20
CA SER A 52 -8.69 4.36 -3.40
C SER A 52 -7.82 3.43 -4.26
N LEU A 53 -6.56 3.77 -4.47
CA LEU A 53 -5.63 2.95 -5.23
C LEU A 53 -5.30 1.65 -4.49
N ASN A 54 -5.14 1.69 -3.16
CA ASN A 54 -4.93 0.49 -2.35
C ASN A 54 -6.13 -0.46 -2.39
N LEU A 55 -7.36 0.05 -2.30
CA LEU A 55 -8.58 -0.75 -2.46
C LEU A 55 -8.67 -1.39 -3.86
N LEU A 56 -8.33 -0.62 -4.91
CA LEU A 56 -8.32 -1.14 -6.28
C LEU A 56 -7.20 -2.19 -6.46
N ALA A 57 -6.03 -1.97 -5.89
CA ALA A 57 -4.93 -2.93 -5.90
C ALA A 57 -5.32 -4.23 -5.19
N LEU A 58 -6.01 -4.14 -4.05
CA LEU A 58 -6.51 -5.29 -3.30
C LEU A 58 -7.56 -6.07 -4.10
N PHE A 59 -8.43 -5.39 -4.84
CA PHE A 59 -9.38 -6.02 -5.76
C PHE A 59 -8.66 -6.83 -6.85
N PHE A 60 -7.65 -6.26 -7.50
CA PHE A 60 -6.85 -7.01 -8.48
C PHE A 60 -6.03 -8.13 -7.84
N LEU A 61 -5.56 -7.96 -6.61
CA LEU A 61 -4.87 -9.01 -5.87
C LEU A 61 -5.79 -10.19 -5.56
N LEU A 62 -7.07 -9.94 -5.26
CA LEU A 62 -8.08 -11.01 -5.11
C LEU A 62 -8.27 -11.78 -6.40
N ILE A 63 -8.35 -11.09 -7.54
CA ILE A 63 -8.46 -11.73 -8.86
C ILE A 63 -7.22 -12.59 -9.12
N HIS A 64 -6.02 -12.03 -8.89
CA HIS A 64 -4.76 -12.75 -9.04
C HIS A 64 -4.72 -13.99 -8.14
N ALA A 65 -5.02 -13.85 -6.85
CA ALA A 65 -5.00 -14.97 -5.90
C ALA A 65 -6.08 -16.03 -6.16
N HIS A 66 -7.22 -15.64 -6.73
CA HIS A 66 -8.29 -16.58 -7.10
C HIS A 66 -7.89 -17.44 -8.30
N TYR A 67 -7.24 -16.85 -9.31
CA TYR A 67 -6.86 -17.52 -10.56
C TYR A 67 -5.39 -17.96 -10.63
N ALA A 68 -4.60 -17.72 -9.59
CA ALA A 68 -3.24 -18.22 -9.50
C ALA A 68 -3.25 -19.76 -9.41
N GLU A 69 -2.44 -20.40 -10.25
CA GLU A 69 -2.28 -21.85 -10.25
C GLU A 69 -1.54 -22.32 -8.99
N GLU A 70 -0.58 -21.53 -8.52
CA GLU A 70 0.14 -21.78 -7.28
C GLU A 70 -0.27 -20.82 -6.16
N LYS A 71 -0.89 -21.37 -5.12
CA LYS A 71 -1.20 -20.64 -3.89
C LYS A 71 -0.06 -20.82 -2.90
N THR A 72 0.86 -19.87 -2.89
CA THR A 72 2.01 -19.89 -1.98
C THR A 72 1.71 -19.15 -0.68
N ALA A 73 2.42 -19.51 0.39
CA ALA A 73 2.38 -18.74 1.64
C ALA A 73 2.81 -17.27 1.43
N LEU A 74 3.68 -17.01 0.45
CA LEU A 74 4.11 -15.66 0.07
C LEU A 74 2.96 -14.84 -0.50
N LEU A 75 2.13 -15.42 -1.37
CA LEU A 75 0.94 -14.75 -1.91
C LEU A 75 -0.07 -14.43 -0.80
N GLY A 76 -0.26 -15.35 0.14
CA GLY A 76 -1.09 -15.13 1.33
C GLY A 76 -0.57 -13.99 2.22
N LEU A 77 0.74 -13.95 2.48
CA LEU A 77 1.38 -12.87 3.24
C LEU A 77 1.25 -11.52 2.52
N SER A 78 1.49 -11.48 1.21
CA SER A 78 1.32 -10.26 0.39
C SER A 78 -0.11 -9.73 0.49
N PHE A 79 -1.10 -10.61 0.46
CA PHE A 79 -2.51 -10.25 0.66
C PHE A 79 -2.75 -9.61 2.03
N VAL A 80 -2.29 -10.23 3.11
CA VAL A 80 -2.44 -9.70 4.47
C VAL A 80 -1.77 -8.33 4.60
N VAL A 81 -0.55 -8.17 4.09
CA VAL A 81 0.18 -6.89 4.18
C VAL A 81 -0.52 -5.79 3.36
N THR A 82 -1.03 -6.13 2.17
CA THR A 82 -1.81 -5.20 1.32
C THR A 82 -3.08 -4.73 2.04
N PHE A 83 -3.79 -5.66 2.69
CA PHE A 83 -4.97 -5.36 3.49
C PHE A 83 -4.65 -4.45 4.68
N LEU A 84 -3.61 -4.76 5.45
CA LEU A 84 -3.20 -3.96 6.61
C LEU A 84 -2.82 -2.53 6.21
N LEU A 85 -2.04 -2.36 5.14
CA LEU A 85 -1.68 -1.03 4.62
C LEU A 85 -2.91 -0.21 4.21
N THR A 86 -3.88 -0.86 3.55
CA THR A 86 -5.15 -0.24 3.18
C THR A 86 -5.94 0.20 4.42
N LEU A 87 -6.04 -0.68 5.42
CA LEU A 87 -6.76 -0.42 6.66
C LEU A 87 -6.13 0.75 7.43
N GLU A 88 -4.81 0.78 7.57
CA GLU A 88 -4.12 1.89 8.25
C GLU A 88 -4.35 3.22 7.54
N GLY A 89 -4.36 3.23 6.20
CA GLY A 89 -4.70 4.43 5.42
C GLY A 89 -6.12 4.94 5.73
N VAL A 90 -7.09 4.03 5.82
CA VAL A 90 -8.47 4.35 6.22
C VAL A 90 -8.53 4.89 7.65
N LEU A 91 -7.85 4.27 8.60
CA LEU A 91 -7.81 4.72 9.99
C LEU A 91 -7.22 6.14 10.12
N MET A 92 -6.21 6.47 9.32
CA MET A 92 -5.67 7.82 9.25
C MET A 92 -6.65 8.83 8.65
N HIS A 93 -7.43 8.43 7.65
CA HIS A 93 -8.43 9.30 7.02
C HIS A 93 -9.52 9.72 8.01
N TYR A 94 -10.01 8.76 8.79
CA TYR A 94 -11.01 9.00 9.83
C TYR A 94 -10.43 9.55 11.14
N LYS A 95 -9.12 9.78 11.21
CA LYS A 95 -8.42 10.29 12.40
C LYS A 95 -8.75 9.52 13.68
N VAL A 96 -8.87 8.19 13.57
CA VAL A 96 -9.24 7.31 14.69
C VAL A 96 -8.27 7.45 15.87
N PHE A 97 -7.01 7.78 15.60
CA PHE A 97 -5.99 8.09 16.60
C PHE A 97 -5.47 9.51 16.36
N PRO A 98 -6.09 10.54 16.96
CA PRO A 98 -5.75 11.95 16.72
C PRO A 98 -4.47 12.40 17.44
N GLU A 99 -3.96 11.62 18.40
CA GLU A 99 -2.72 11.93 19.10
C GLU A 99 -1.51 11.89 18.14
N ASP A 100 -0.73 12.96 18.11
CA ASP A 100 0.41 13.12 17.19
C ASP A 100 1.41 11.94 17.26
N ASN A 101 1.68 11.44 18.47
CA ASN A 101 2.57 10.29 18.68
C ASN A 101 2.03 9.01 18.03
N LYS A 102 0.71 8.75 18.14
CA LYS A 102 0.08 7.58 17.52
C LYS A 102 0.04 7.72 16.00
N TYR A 103 -0.19 8.94 15.50
CA TYR A 103 -0.18 9.24 14.08
C TYR A 103 1.20 9.02 13.44
N ILE A 104 2.27 9.52 14.08
CA ILE A 104 3.65 9.32 13.64
C ILE A 104 3.98 7.82 13.63
N ARG A 105 3.58 7.08 14.67
CA ARG A 105 3.77 5.64 14.73
C ARG A 105 3.09 4.93 13.56
N MET A 106 1.86 5.30 13.21
CA MET A 106 1.15 4.72 12.05
C MET A 106 1.90 4.97 10.73
N LEU A 107 2.43 6.17 10.52
CA LEU A 107 3.25 6.46 9.33
C LEU A 107 4.49 5.55 9.25
N HIS A 108 5.16 5.31 10.38
CA HIS A 108 6.31 4.40 10.42
C HIS A 108 5.91 2.95 10.19
N THR A 109 4.80 2.49 10.78
CA THR A 109 4.29 1.13 10.54
C THR A 109 3.98 0.93 9.06
N GLN A 110 3.34 1.90 8.40
CA GLN A 110 3.05 1.83 6.97
C GLN A 110 4.31 1.79 6.13
N GLN A 111 5.32 2.60 6.47
CA GLN A 111 6.60 2.55 5.78
C GLN A 111 7.27 1.18 5.93
N ALA A 112 7.28 0.60 7.14
CA ALA A 112 7.85 -0.73 7.39
C ALA A 112 7.09 -1.82 6.62
N LEU A 113 5.75 -1.82 6.69
CA LEU A 113 4.90 -2.76 5.96
C LEU A 113 5.08 -2.63 4.45
N PHE A 114 5.27 -1.42 3.92
CA PHE A 114 5.53 -1.22 2.49
C PHE A 114 6.85 -1.86 2.05
N TRP A 115 7.92 -1.74 2.85
CA TRP A 115 9.19 -2.42 2.55
C TRP A 115 9.08 -3.94 2.67
N ILE A 116 8.36 -4.44 3.67
CA ILE A 116 8.05 -5.87 3.80
C ILE A 116 7.30 -6.35 2.55
N TRP A 117 6.29 -5.60 2.09
CA TRP A 117 5.53 -5.90 0.89
C TRP A 117 6.42 -5.97 -0.37
N ILE A 118 7.32 -4.99 -0.57
CA ILE A 118 8.28 -5.01 -1.67
C ILE A 118 9.12 -6.30 -1.63
N GLY A 119 9.63 -6.67 -0.45
CA GLY A 119 10.40 -7.91 -0.27
C GLY A 119 9.59 -9.16 -0.63
N LEU A 120 8.32 -9.23 -0.20
CA LEU A 120 7.42 -10.34 -0.53
C LEU A 120 7.16 -10.46 -2.03
N ILE A 121 6.96 -9.35 -2.73
CA ILE A 121 6.73 -9.36 -4.19
C ILE A 121 7.99 -9.82 -4.93
N ILE A 122 9.17 -9.30 -4.58
CA ILE A 122 10.44 -9.70 -5.21
C ILE A 122 10.71 -11.18 -4.99
N ILE A 123 10.66 -11.66 -3.75
CA ILE A 123 10.91 -13.07 -3.41
C ILE A 123 9.84 -13.98 -4.04
N GLY A 124 8.58 -13.53 -4.04
CA GLY A 124 7.47 -14.25 -4.66
C GLY A 124 7.67 -14.46 -6.16
N HIS A 125 8.08 -13.42 -6.89
CA HIS A 125 8.36 -13.54 -8.33
C HIS A 125 9.65 -14.32 -8.60
N MET A 126 10.69 -14.20 -7.76
CA MET A 126 11.95 -14.94 -7.94
C MET A 126 11.82 -16.45 -7.70
N LYS A 127 10.84 -16.90 -6.92
CA LYS A 127 10.60 -18.33 -6.66
C LYS A 127 9.60 -18.98 -7.64
N VAL A 128 8.88 -18.16 -8.39
CA VAL A 128 7.92 -18.60 -9.42
C VAL A 128 8.59 -18.65 -10.81
N ILE A 129 9.75 -18.01 -10.97
CA ILE A 129 10.68 -18.18 -12.12
C ILE A 129 11.64 -19.33 -11.81
#